data_AF-A0A662K910-F1
#
_entry.id   AF-A0A662K910-F1
#
_cell.length_a   1.000
_cell.length_b   1.000
_cell.length_c   1.000
_cell.angle_alpha   90.00
_cell.angle_beta   90.00
_cell.angle_gamma   90.00
#
_symmetry.space_group_name_H-M   'P 1'
#
loop_
_entity.id
_entity.type
_entity.pdbx_description
1 polymer ?
#
loop_
_entity_poly.entity_id
_entity_poly.type
_entity_poly.pdbx_seq_one_letter_code
_entity_poly.pdbx_strand_id
1 'polypeptide(L)'
;MIKIFMKKRVILLLILLGIFFVYGCMSVQERYCFYQGTNERMSLSEARIIAENSECMQEGPLKNTSMCNAITGTWWIDLDVQKENCNPACVVNILTKNATINWRCRGLVK
;
A
#
# COMPACT_ATOMS: atom_id res chain seq x y z
N MET A 1 0.08 35.01 -42.34
CA MET A 1 0.15 33.52 -42.42
C MET A 1 0.88 32.89 -41.23
N ILE A 2 2.06 33.39 -40.82
CA ILE A 2 2.91 32.82 -39.75
C ILE A 2 2.23 32.79 -38.36
N LYS A 3 1.51 33.84 -37.95
CA LYS A 3 0.83 33.91 -36.64
C LYS A 3 -0.26 32.83 -36.45
N ILE A 4 -1.00 32.49 -37.51
CA ILE A 4 -2.07 31.46 -37.47
C ILE A 4 -1.45 30.06 -37.29
N PHE A 5 -0.33 29.81 -37.96
CA PHE A 5 0.40 28.55 -37.88
C PHE A 5 1.02 28.32 -36.49
N MET A 6 1.60 29.37 -35.89
CA MET A 6 2.14 29.31 -34.52
C MET A 6 1.03 29.08 -33.48
N LYS A 7 -0.14 29.73 -33.63
CA LYS A 7 -1.29 29.55 -32.72
C LYS A 7 -1.84 28.12 -32.75
N LYS A 8 -1.89 27.49 -33.93
CA LYS A 8 -2.30 26.08 -34.09
C LYS A 8 -1.30 25.10 -33.45
N ARG A 9 0.01 25.34 -33.59
CA ARG A 9 1.06 24.52 -32.95
C ARG A 9 1.02 24.63 -31.42
N VAL A 10 0.76 25.82 -30.88
CA VAL A 10 0.61 26.04 -29.43
C VAL A 10 -0.63 25.32 -28.89
N ILE A 11 -1.77 25.40 -29.59
CA ILE A 11 -2.99 24.69 -29.19
C ILE A 11 -2.77 23.16 -29.22
N LEU A 12 -2.11 22.64 -30.25
CA LEU A 12 -1.80 21.21 -30.36
C LEU A 12 -0.87 20.74 -29.21
N LEU A 13 0.13 21.54 -28.84
CA LEU A 13 1.04 21.24 -27.73
C LEU A 13 0.31 21.22 -26.38
N LEU A 14 -0.62 22.17 -26.14
CA LEU A 14 -1.40 22.21 -24.91
C LEU A 14 -2.35 21.01 -24.80
N ILE A 15 -2.95 20.57 -25.91
CA ILE A 15 -3.78 19.36 -25.95
C ILE A 15 -2.93 18.12 -25.63
N LEU A 16 -1.74 17.99 -26.23
CA LEU A 16 -0.84 16.86 -25.97
C LEU A 16 -0.34 16.84 -24.51
N LEU A 17 0.00 18.00 -23.93
CA LEU A 17 0.37 18.14 -22.51
C LEU A 17 -0.78 17.78 -21.57
N GLY A 18 -2.00 18.23 -21.87
CA GLY A 18 -3.20 17.89 -21.09
C GLY A 18 -3.50 16.39 -21.14
N ILE A 19 -3.37 15.77 -22.30
CA ILE A 19 -3.54 14.33 -22.50
C ILE A 19 -2.49 13.54 -21.68
N PHE A 20 -1.23 13.97 -21.69
CA PHE A 20 -0.15 13.33 -20.92
C PHE A 20 -0.37 13.45 -19.40
N PHE A 21 -0.87 14.59 -18.92
CA PHE A 21 -1.19 14.82 -17.51
C PHE A 21 -2.38 13.96 -17.04
N VAL A 22 -3.38 13.76 -17.91
CA VAL A 22 -4.54 12.90 -17.62
C VAL A 22 -4.14 11.42 -17.56
N TYR A 23 -3.30 10.95 -18.49
CA TYR A 23 -2.83 9.56 -18.48
C TYR A 23 -1.85 9.25 -17.34
N GLY A 24 -1.10 10.24 -16.85
CA GLY A 24 -0.19 10.07 -15.70
C GLY A 24 -0.90 9.80 -14.37
N CYS A 25 -2.17 10.17 -14.24
CA CYS A 25 -2.96 10.02 -13.01
C CYS A 25 -3.64 8.64 -12.89
N MET A 26 -3.59 7.80 -13.92
CA MET A 26 -4.41 6.60 -13.99
C MET A 26 -3.65 5.31 -13.63
N SER A 27 -4.21 4.61 -12.63
CA SER A 27 -3.99 3.22 -12.20
C SER A 27 -2.97 2.93 -11.09
N VAL A 28 -3.23 3.43 -9.87
CA VAL A 28 -2.84 2.65 -8.67
C VAL A 28 -3.78 1.44 -8.61
N GLN A 29 -3.26 0.25 -8.98
CA GLN A 29 -3.98 -1.01 -8.83
C GLN A 29 -4.11 -1.33 -7.34
N GLU A 30 -5.24 -0.93 -6.74
CA GLU A 30 -5.54 -1.20 -5.34
C GLU A 30 -5.63 -2.72 -5.09
N ARG A 31 -4.93 -3.22 -4.07
CA ARG A 31 -5.02 -4.62 -3.62
C ARG A 31 -6.01 -4.73 -2.47
N TYR A 32 -6.83 -5.79 -2.49
CA TYR A 32 -7.79 -6.09 -1.43
C TYR A 32 -7.47 -7.42 -0.76
N CYS A 33 -7.68 -7.48 0.56
CA CYS A 33 -7.71 -8.73 1.32
C CYS A 33 -9.16 -9.06 1.68
N PHE A 34 -9.54 -10.32 1.52
CA PHE A 34 -10.89 -10.82 1.78
C PHE A 34 -10.81 -11.82 2.93
N TYR A 35 -11.68 -11.67 3.92
CA TYR A 35 -11.77 -12.65 4.99
C TYR A 35 -12.69 -13.80 4.58
N GLN A 36 -12.09 -14.97 4.35
CA GLN A 36 -12.77 -16.17 3.87
C GLN A 36 -13.93 -16.57 4.79
N GLY A 37 -15.08 -16.89 4.19
CA GLY A 37 -16.30 -17.25 4.93
C GLY A 37 -17.11 -16.05 5.41
N THR A 38 -16.71 -14.83 5.07
CA THR A 38 -17.43 -13.58 5.37
C THR A 38 -17.53 -12.71 4.12
N ASN A 39 -18.28 -11.60 4.21
CA ASN A 39 -18.30 -10.56 3.17
C ASN A 39 -17.31 -9.42 3.45
N GLU A 40 -16.43 -9.58 4.43
CA GLU A 40 -15.57 -8.53 4.94
C GLU A 40 -14.27 -8.44 4.15
N ARG A 41 -13.86 -7.22 3.82
CA ARG A 41 -12.65 -6.94 3.05
C ARG A 41 -12.01 -5.62 3.46
N MET A 42 -10.73 -5.49 3.19
CA MET A 42 -9.96 -4.27 3.46
C MET A 42 -8.96 -4.03 2.33
N SER A 43 -8.87 -2.79 1.86
CA SER A 43 -7.84 -2.41 0.90
C SER A 43 -6.46 -2.34 1.57
N LEU A 44 -5.39 -2.50 0.80
CA LEU A 44 -4.05 -2.36 1.35
C LEU A 44 -3.79 -0.92 1.84
N SER A 45 -4.31 0.08 1.13
CA SER A 45 -4.22 1.49 1.55
C SER A 45 -4.86 1.72 2.92
N GLU A 46 -6.06 1.19 3.14
CA GLU A 46 -6.75 1.27 4.43
C GLU A 46 -5.93 0.56 5.53
N ALA A 47 -5.44 -0.65 5.25
CA ALA A 47 -4.60 -1.39 6.20
C ALA A 47 -3.32 -0.62 6.57
N ARG A 48 -2.71 0.06 5.60
CA ARG A 48 -1.54 0.92 5.83
C ARG A 48 -1.85 2.09 6.75
N ILE A 49 -2.96 2.79 6.50
CA ILE A 49 -3.39 3.90 7.35
C ILE A 49 -3.59 3.42 8.79
N ILE A 50 -4.21 2.25 8.98
CA ILE A 50 -4.40 1.68 10.32
C ILE A 50 -3.05 1.35 10.97
N ALA A 51 -2.15 0.69 10.23
CA ALA A 51 -0.82 0.34 10.73
C ALA A 51 0.02 1.58 11.09
N GLU A 52 -0.02 2.63 10.26
CA GLU A 52 0.66 3.92 10.47
C GLU A 52 0.15 4.68 11.70
N ASN A 53 -1.10 4.45 12.10
CA ASN A 53 -1.70 5.06 13.29
C ASN A 53 -1.68 4.14 14.52
N SER A 54 -0.85 3.09 14.52
CA SER A 54 -0.81 2.09 15.58
C SER A 54 0.53 2.04 16.32
N GLU A 55 0.60 1.21 17.36
CA GLU A 55 1.83 0.94 18.11
C GLU A 55 2.95 0.34 17.24
N CYS A 56 2.64 -0.27 16.10
CA CYS A 56 3.65 -0.81 15.18
C CYS A 56 4.69 0.23 14.77
N MET A 57 4.30 1.50 14.66
CA MET A 57 5.20 2.59 14.25
C MET A 57 6.21 3.00 15.33
N GLN A 58 6.03 2.54 16.58
CA GLN A 58 7.03 2.72 17.63
C GLN A 58 8.27 1.86 17.39
N GLU A 59 8.12 0.77 16.64
CA GLU A 59 9.19 -0.20 16.37
C GLU A 59 10.00 0.21 15.14
N GLY A 60 9.33 0.73 14.11
CA GLY A 60 9.98 1.28 12.92
C GLY A 60 9.02 1.48 11.74
N PRO A 61 9.53 1.91 10.57
CA PRO A 61 8.69 2.22 9.42
C PRO A 61 8.18 0.96 8.72
N LEU A 62 7.03 1.07 8.03
CA LEU A 62 6.49 -0.01 7.20
C LEU A 62 7.28 -0.17 5.89
N LYS A 63 7.57 -1.41 5.49
CA LYS A 63 8.05 -1.75 4.15
C LYS A 63 6.92 -1.79 3.14
N ASN A 64 7.27 -1.82 1.85
CA ASN A 64 6.31 -2.02 0.76
C ASN A 64 5.77 -3.46 0.64
N THR A 65 6.45 -4.42 1.26
CA THR A 65 6.04 -5.82 1.25
C THR A 65 4.84 -6.05 2.17
N SER A 66 3.81 -6.70 1.62
CA SER A 66 2.62 -7.06 2.37
C SER A 66 1.91 -8.28 1.80
N MET A 67 1.25 -9.03 2.69
CA MET A 67 0.55 -10.26 2.40
C MET A 67 -0.83 -10.26 3.05
N CYS A 68 -1.84 -10.70 2.30
CA CYS A 68 -3.16 -10.99 2.84
C CYS A 68 -3.18 -12.43 3.34
N ASN A 69 -3.58 -12.62 4.60
CA ASN A 69 -4.01 -13.93 5.09
C ASN A 69 -5.54 -13.95 5.11
N ALA A 70 -6.12 -14.53 4.07
CA ALA A 70 -7.57 -14.62 3.90
C ALA A 70 -8.24 -15.57 4.92
N ILE A 71 -7.49 -16.52 5.49
CA ILE A 71 -8.02 -17.50 6.46
C ILE A 71 -8.26 -16.82 7.81
N THR A 72 -7.42 -15.88 8.21
CA THR A 72 -7.55 -15.16 9.48
C THR A 72 -8.14 -13.75 9.31
N GLY A 73 -8.36 -13.30 8.07
CA GLY A 73 -8.85 -11.96 7.79
C GLY A 73 -7.86 -10.88 8.25
N THR A 74 -6.58 -11.04 7.93
CA THR A 74 -5.53 -10.11 8.37
C THR A 74 -4.60 -9.70 7.24
N TRP A 75 -4.27 -8.41 7.19
CA TRP A 75 -3.14 -7.89 6.43
C TRP A 75 -1.86 -8.01 7.26
N TRP A 76 -0.78 -8.45 6.63
CA TRP A 76 0.57 -8.48 7.21
C TRP A 76 1.43 -7.52 6.39
N ILE A 77 1.91 -6.44 7.01
CA ILE A 77 2.76 -5.43 6.36
C ILE A 77 4.10 -5.47 7.06
N ASP A 78 5.18 -5.81 6.34
CA ASP A 78 6.48 -5.98 6.99
C ASP A 78 7.01 -4.64 7.52
N LEU A 79 7.83 -4.71 8.58
CA LEU A 79 8.50 -3.55 9.18
C LEU A 79 9.98 -3.49 8.77
N ASP A 80 10.52 -2.29 8.63
CA ASP A 80 11.95 -2.04 8.39
C ASP A 80 12.72 -1.85 9.69
N VAL A 81 12.76 -2.96 10.43
CA VAL A 81 13.43 -3.08 11.72
C VAL A 81 14.32 -4.31 11.68
N GLN A 82 15.58 -4.14 12.08
CA GLN A 82 16.51 -5.24 12.21
C GLN A 82 16.46 -5.79 13.63
N LYS A 83 16.13 -7.07 13.76
CA LYS A 83 16.22 -7.83 15.01
C LYS A 83 16.66 -9.24 14.66
N GLU A 84 17.68 -9.72 15.38
CA GLU A 84 18.30 -11.01 15.08
C GLU A 84 17.26 -12.13 15.05
N ASN A 85 17.31 -12.95 13.99
CA ASN A 85 16.40 -14.08 13.75
C ASN A 85 14.90 -13.75 13.67
N CYS A 86 14.53 -12.47 13.49
CA CYS A 86 13.15 -12.02 13.36
C CYS A 86 12.88 -11.42 11.99
N ASN A 87 11.60 -11.49 11.56
CA ASN A 87 11.11 -10.78 10.39
C ASN A 87 9.79 -10.12 10.76
N PRO A 88 9.79 -8.93 11.37
CA PRO A 88 8.58 -8.34 11.93
C PRO A 88 7.57 -7.91 10.85
N ALA A 89 6.29 -7.99 11.19
CA ALA A 89 5.19 -7.41 10.43
C ALA A 89 4.18 -6.76 11.36
N CYS A 90 3.59 -5.65 10.93
CA CYS A 90 2.38 -5.11 11.52
C CYS A 90 1.17 -5.89 10.96
N VAL A 91 0.44 -6.55 11.85
CA VAL A 91 -0.72 -7.38 11.50
C VAL A 91 -1.99 -6.61 11.79
N VAL A 92 -2.72 -6.27 10.73
CA VAL A 92 -3.98 -5.52 10.78
C VAL A 92 -5.15 -6.48 10.60
N ASN A 93 -6.08 -6.48 11.55
CA ASN A 93 -7.28 -7.31 11.47
C ASN A 93 -8.40 -6.58 10.72
N ILE A 94 -9.01 -7.25 9.74
CA ILE A 94 -10.03 -6.66 8.87
C ILE A 94 -11.28 -6.27 9.64
N LEU A 95 -11.69 -7.09 10.63
CA LEU A 95 -12.93 -6.91 11.39
C LEU A 95 -12.77 -5.86 12.48
N THR A 96 -11.74 -6.02 13.31
CA THR A 96 -11.56 -5.17 14.49
C THR A 96 -10.90 -3.85 14.18
N LYS A 97 -10.30 -3.70 12.99
CA LYS A 97 -9.52 -2.53 12.58
C LYS A 97 -8.35 -2.22 13.54
N ASN A 98 -7.89 -3.23 14.29
CA ASN A 98 -6.74 -3.11 15.17
C ASN A 98 -5.48 -3.62 14.47
N ALA A 99 -4.35 -3.03 14.84
CA ALA A 99 -3.02 -3.41 14.37
C ALA A 99 -2.13 -3.81 15.55
N THR A 100 -1.40 -4.90 15.40
CA THR A 100 -0.48 -5.44 16.41
C THR A 100 0.79 -5.94 15.75
N ILE A 101 1.92 -5.82 16.43
CA ILE A 101 3.18 -6.34 15.90
C ILE A 101 3.26 -7.87 16.03
N ASN A 102 3.73 -8.53 14.97
CA ASN A 102 4.15 -9.92 14.99
C ASN A 102 5.61 -10.03 14.54
N TRP A 103 6.49 -10.41 15.46
CA TRP A 103 7.93 -10.46 15.20
C TRP A 103 8.38 -11.62 14.31
N ARG A 104 7.58 -12.68 14.17
CA ARG A 104 7.90 -13.92 13.43
C ARG A 104 9.35 -14.38 13.64
N CYS A 105 9.80 -14.43 14.90
CA CYS A 105 11.16 -14.86 15.21
C CYS A 105 11.29 -16.37 15.08
N ARG A 106 12.38 -16.82 14.45
CA ARG A 106 12.80 -18.22 14.54
C ARG A 106 13.66 -18.36 15.79
N GLY A 107 13.39 -19.38 16.60
CA GLY A 107 14.33 -19.76 17.65
C GLY A 107 15.67 -20.14 17.01
N LEU A 108 16.78 -19.93 17.73
CA LEU A 108 18.08 -20.46 17.32
C LEU A 108 17.91 -21.96 17.05
N VAL A 109 18.04 -22.38 15.80
CA VAL A 109 18.32 -23.78 15.50
C VAL A 109 19.71 -23.99 16.08
N LYS A 110 19.78 -24.64 17.25
CA LYS A 110 21.04 -25.08 17.84
C LYS A 110 21.72 -26.08 16.91
#